data_AF-A0AA36JS27-F1
#
_entry.id   AF-A0AA36JS27-F1
#
_cell.length_a   1.000
_cell.length_b   1.000
_cell.length_c   1.000
_cell.angle_alpha   90.00
_cell.angle_beta   90.00
_cell.angle_gamma   90.00
#
_symmetry.space_group_name_H-M   'P 1'
#
loop_
_entity.id
_entity.type
_entity.pdbx_description
1 polymer ?
#
loop_
_entity_poly.entity_id
_entity_poly.type
_entity_poly.pdbx_seq_one_letter_code
_entity_poly.pdbx_strand_id
1 'polypeptide(L)'
;MATKMWGDSCERCSLTLQDDTSCSAPTSPPALASIKSWALGKGAGSSRTAIPIKMPRCAEVQRLRGMHPNCAALTPLEAVYFGYIPSLIYSVKTGDLDLKERFREIIPAAESELPILAKSFLSESFLSEFFTGERGPDHDPVRAFDALTESPKRGQIRWILAYVGQMCCHLGWKQVGAWIEELPSWSGKVESGQDWETVLLVALCLRCYEAKYSEPHELLGLAKGALRPAAVYVEKVPQENSTNQEVILAWWKGQPIDTYPYIAVLSPTFSKTEIVDAMWVYQKDATASCLVRGMQAKLGSAYPKQDMPLGMLGLLFRGQAPDTTRNLERQRWKYLTASEIQSFLGKSLTAACPAHWPNVKP
;
A
#
# COMPACT_ATOMS: atom_id res chain seq x y z
N MET A 1 -25.86 63.69 -10.56
CA MET A 1 -26.23 64.18 -11.91
C MET A 1 -26.18 63.00 -12.86
N ALA A 2 -27.22 62.87 -13.67
CA ALA A 2 -27.49 61.83 -14.67
C ALA A 2 -26.38 61.75 -15.76
N THR A 3 -26.26 60.80 -16.69
CA THR A 3 -27.21 59.92 -17.40
C THR A 3 -26.40 58.96 -18.32
N LYS A 4 -26.96 57.76 -18.63
CA LYS A 4 -27.04 56.99 -19.92
C LYS A 4 -25.88 57.03 -20.97
N MET A 5 -25.61 56.03 -21.81
CA MET A 5 -26.41 55.18 -22.74
C MET A 5 -25.58 53.90 -23.08
N TRP A 6 -26.07 52.66 -23.20
CA TRP A 6 -26.88 52.00 -24.26
C TRP A 6 -26.38 52.14 -25.70
N GLY A 7 -26.22 51.00 -26.40
CA GLY A 7 -26.02 50.89 -27.84
C GLY A 7 -25.61 49.50 -28.32
N ASP A 8 -26.60 48.63 -28.57
CA ASP A 8 -26.50 47.37 -29.31
C ASP A 8 -26.14 47.58 -30.80
N SER A 9 -25.51 46.59 -31.44
CA SER A 9 -25.93 46.15 -32.79
C SER A 9 -25.37 44.78 -33.16
N CYS A 10 -26.26 44.00 -33.76
CA CYS A 10 -26.17 42.66 -34.33
C CYS A 10 -25.88 42.75 -35.84
N GLU A 11 -25.24 41.73 -36.45
CA GLU A 11 -25.46 41.18 -37.82
C GLU A 11 -24.35 40.15 -38.13
N ARG A 12 -24.62 38.84 -38.15
CA ARG A 12 -25.20 37.96 -39.20
C ARG A 12 -24.31 37.79 -40.45
N CYS A 13 -23.76 36.59 -40.64
CA CYS A 13 -23.41 36.02 -41.94
C CYS A 13 -23.57 34.49 -41.92
N SER A 14 -24.35 33.98 -42.87
CA SER A 14 -24.77 32.59 -43.09
C SER A 14 -23.93 31.92 -44.19
N LEU A 15 -23.97 30.58 -44.28
CA LEU A 15 -23.91 29.70 -45.49
C LEU A 15 -23.50 28.26 -45.05
N THR A 16 -24.44 27.30 -44.87
CA THR A 16 -24.96 26.24 -45.80
C THR A 16 -24.07 25.00 -46.07
N LEU A 17 -24.49 23.88 -45.46
CA LEU A 17 -24.69 22.49 -45.94
C LEU A 17 -24.08 22.01 -47.27
N GLN A 18 -23.45 20.81 -47.25
CA GLN A 18 -23.94 19.60 -47.97
C GLN A 18 -23.20 18.29 -47.60
N ASP A 19 -23.92 17.18 -47.82
CA ASP A 19 -23.81 15.80 -47.33
C ASP A 19 -22.94 14.81 -48.15
N ASP A 20 -22.91 13.56 -47.62
CA ASP A 20 -22.72 12.23 -48.27
C ASP A 20 -21.30 11.64 -48.27
N THR A 21 -21.00 10.35 -47.98
CA THR A 21 -21.78 9.12 -47.76
C THR A 21 -20.88 8.00 -47.12
N SER A 22 -21.52 7.11 -46.33
CA SER A 22 -21.23 5.67 -46.10
C SER A 22 -19.85 5.13 -45.64
N CYS A 23 -19.82 4.47 -44.47
CA CYS A 23 -19.58 3.02 -44.37
C CYS A 23 -19.79 2.48 -42.93
N SER A 24 -20.20 1.22 -42.88
CA SER A 24 -20.80 0.43 -41.79
C SER A 24 -19.93 0.16 -40.54
N ALA A 25 -20.64 -0.14 -39.43
CA ALA A 25 -20.20 -0.41 -38.06
C ALA A 25 -19.13 -1.51 -37.88
N PRO A 26 -18.51 -1.56 -36.69
CA PRO A 26 -18.91 -2.65 -35.78
C PRO A 26 -19.17 -2.22 -34.31
N THR A 27 -20.22 -2.83 -33.76
CA THR A 27 -20.47 -3.17 -32.35
C THR A 27 -19.99 -2.20 -31.26
N SER A 28 -20.96 -1.45 -30.76
CA SER A 28 -20.93 -0.78 -29.46
C SER A 28 -20.45 -1.72 -28.34
N PRO A 29 -19.56 -1.28 -27.44
CA PRO A 29 -19.35 -2.00 -26.17
C PRO A 29 -20.66 -1.98 -25.37
N PRO A 30 -20.94 -3.01 -24.54
CA PRO A 30 -22.17 -3.08 -23.79
C PRO A 30 -22.32 -1.83 -22.94
N ALA A 31 -23.46 -1.17 -23.11
CA ALA A 31 -23.81 0.03 -22.39
C ALA A 31 -23.66 -0.22 -20.88
N LEU A 32 -22.76 0.53 -20.26
CA LEU A 32 -22.69 0.87 -18.83
C LEU A 32 -23.95 1.66 -18.40
N ALA A 33 -25.12 1.20 -18.82
CA ALA A 33 -26.39 1.80 -18.49
C ALA A 33 -26.82 1.29 -17.10
N SER A 34 -26.86 2.23 -16.16
CA SER A 34 -27.53 2.13 -14.86
C SER A 34 -26.80 1.42 -13.71
N ILE A 35 -25.55 1.81 -13.44
CA ILE A 35 -25.19 1.99 -12.02
C ILE A 35 -25.98 3.21 -11.56
N LYS A 36 -27.16 2.93 -10.98
CA LYS A 36 -28.06 3.96 -10.46
C LYS A 36 -27.27 4.87 -9.51
N SER A 37 -27.49 6.18 -9.63
CA SER A 37 -26.82 7.27 -8.91
C SER A 37 -26.89 7.23 -7.38
N TRP A 38 -27.47 6.17 -6.78
CA TRP A 38 -27.43 5.88 -5.35
C TRP A 38 -26.27 4.98 -4.93
N ALA A 39 -25.62 4.27 -5.86
CA ALA A 39 -24.43 3.44 -5.59
C ALA A 39 -23.10 4.21 -5.69
N LEU A 40 -23.14 5.40 -6.31
CA LEU A 40 -22.10 6.41 -6.14
C LEU A 40 -22.52 7.22 -4.92
N GLY A 41 -21.86 6.99 -3.79
CA GLY A 41 -22.04 7.84 -2.63
C GLY A 41 -21.86 9.30 -3.06
N LYS A 42 -22.96 10.06 -3.14
CA LYS A 42 -22.88 11.48 -2.82
C LYS A 42 -22.34 11.48 -1.40
N GLY A 43 -21.05 11.78 -1.26
CA GLY A 43 -20.38 11.77 0.02
C GLY A 43 -21.29 12.39 1.06
N ALA A 44 -21.59 11.64 2.12
CA ALA A 44 -22.21 12.21 3.31
C ALA A 44 -21.25 13.18 4.03
N GLY A 45 -20.06 13.43 3.47
CA GLY A 45 -19.34 14.68 3.66
C GLY A 45 -20.10 15.82 2.98
N SER A 46 -20.77 16.64 3.79
CA SER A 46 -21.33 17.95 3.43
C SER A 46 -20.74 18.55 2.14
N SER A 47 -21.61 18.97 1.21
CA SER A 47 -21.27 19.76 0.01
C SER A 47 -20.74 21.17 0.30
N ARG A 48 -20.17 21.39 1.49
CA ARG A 48 -19.19 22.45 1.72
C ARG A 48 -17.86 21.88 1.28
N THR A 49 -17.31 22.44 0.21
CA THR A 49 -15.93 22.32 -0.26
C THR A 49 -14.92 22.28 0.90
N ALA A 50 -14.78 21.11 1.53
CA ALA A 50 -13.74 20.84 2.50
C ALA A 50 -12.48 20.64 1.67
N ILE A 51 -11.84 21.76 1.33
CA ILE A 51 -10.44 21.76 0.96
C ILE A 51 -9.75 20.96 2.07
N PRO A 52 -8.97 19.91 1.78
CA PRO A 52 -8.23 19.19 2.80
C PRO A 52 -7.43 20.24 3.60
N ILE A 53 -7.90 20.54 4.81
CA ILE A 53 -7.20 21.47 5.68
C ILE A 53 -5.95 20.72 6.05
N LYS A 54 -4.81 21.21 5.53
CA LYS A 54 -3.51 20.67 5.86
C LYS A 54 -3.38 20.67 7.38
N MET A 55 -3.50 19.49 7.99
CA MET A 55 -3.27 19.34 9.41
C MET A 55 -1.85 19.84 9.71
N PRO A 56 -1.67 20.69 10.75
CA PRO A 56 -0.34 21.18 11.09
C PRO A 56 0.56 19.98 11.38
N ARG A 57 1.79 20.01 10.87
CA ARG A 57 2.77 18.93 11.03
C ARG A 57 3.93 19.38 11.87
N CYS A 58 4.51 18.46 12.62
CA CYS A 58 5.76 18.68 13.30
C CYS A 58 6.80 17.69 12.78
N ALA A 59 7.79 18.16 12.01
CA ALA A 59 8.84 17.30 11.47
C ALA A 59 9.81 16.76 12.55
N GLU A 60 9.80 17.36 13.74
CA GLU A 60 10.73 17.04 14.81
C GLU A 60 10.05 16.23 15.91
N VAL A 61 10.44 14.96 16.03
CA VAL A 61 9.93 14.06 17.08
C VAL A 61 10.13 14.65 18.49
N GLN A 62 11.22 15.39 18.73
CA GLN A 62 11.49 15.98 20.05
C GLN A 62 10.45 17.03 20.44
N ARG A 63 9.96 17.82 19.48
CA ARG A 63 8.87 18.78 19.73
C ARG A 63 7.56 18.07 20.02
N LEU A 64 7.28 16.95 19.34
CA LEU A 64 6.11 16.11 19.61
C LEU A 64 6.17 15.49 21.01
N ARG A 65 7.35 15.05 21.46
CA ARG A 65 7.57 14.54 22.82
C ARG A 65 7.33 15.59 23.90
N GLY A 66 7.64 16.86 23.61
CA GLY A 66 7.42 17.98 24.51
C GLY A 66 5.97 18.45 24.65
N MET A 67 5.02 17.89 23.89
CA MET A 67 3.62 18.34 23.93
C MET A 67 2.89 17.96 25.23
N HIS A 68 3.23 16.82 25.83
CA HIS A 68 2.58 16.28 27.03
C HIS A 68 3.43 15.16 27.66
N PRO A 69 3.37 14.92 28.99
CA PRO A 69 4.07 13.80 29.63
C PRO A 69 3.83 12.44 28.97
N ASN A 70 2.60 12.12 28.58
CA ASN A 70 2.28 10.85 27.89
C ASN A 70 2.87 10.73 26.47
N CYS A 71 3.32 11.84 25.88
CA CYS A 71 4.01 11.86 24.58
C CYS A 71 5.52 11.73 24.73
N ALA A 72 6.08 11.78 25.94
CA ALA A 72 7.54 11.83 26.15
C ALA A 72 8.27 10.60 25.58
N ALA A 73 7.62 9.43 25.59
CA ALA A 73 8.18 8.18 25.07
C ALA A 73 7.90 7.93 23.57
N LEU A 74 7.31 8.89 22.84
CA LEU A 74 6.95 8.72 21.43
C LEU A 74 8.17 8.32 20.58
N THR A 75 8.09 7.19 19.87
CA THR A 75 9.17 6.75 18.99
C THR A 75 9.10 7.42 17.61
N PRO A 76 10.19 7.44 16.82
CA PRO A 76 10.14 7.96 15.45
C PRO A 76 9.12 7.22 14.56
N LEU A 77 9.01 5.90 14.69
CA LEU A 77 8.03 5.12 13.92
C LEU A 77 6.60 5.42 14.37
N GLU A 78 6.33 5.59 15.66
CA GLU A 78 5.00 6.03 16.11
C GLU A 78 4.64 7.39 15.54
N ALA A 79 5.60 8.33 15.47
CA ALA A 79 5.37 9.62 14.83
C ALA A 79 5.01 9.45 13.34
N VAL A 80 5.71 8.57 12.61
CA VAL A 80 5.37 8.22 11.20
C VAL A 80 4.00 7.56 11.12
N TYR A 81 3.68 6.64 12.02
CA TYR A 81 2.43 5.90 12.07
C TYR A 81 1.21 6.84 12.16
N PHE A 82 1.34 7.91 12.95
CA PHE A 82 0.35 8.98 13.08
C PHE A 82 0.59 10.18 12.12
N GLY A 83 1.46 10.04 11.12
CA GLY A 83 1.68 11.05 10.07
C GLY A 83 2.38 12.34 10.52
N TYR A 84 2.97 12.36 11.72
CA TYR A 84 3.53 13.57 12.37
C TYR A 84 2.48 14.65 12.64
N ILE A 85 1.23 14.26 12.87
CA ILE A 85 0.12 15.17 13.15
C ILE A 85 -0.01 15.35 14.67
N PRO A 86 0.34 16.53 15.24
CA PRO A 86 0.33 16.78 16.68
C PRO A 86 -1.01 16.49 17.35
N SER A 87 -2.12 16.94 16.75
CA SER A 87 -3.46 16.74 17.30
C SER A 87 -3.85 15.27 17.35
N LEU A 88 -3.55 14.51 16.30
CA LEU A 88 -3.82 13.07 16.26
C LEU A 88 -3.00 12.33 17.32
N ILE A 89 -1.70 12.61 17.40
CA ILE A 89 -0.79 12.01 18.39
C ILE A 89 -1.26 12.35 19.80
N TYR A 90 -1.55 13.62 20.08
CA TYR A 90 -2.05 14.07 21.37
C TYR A 90 -3.35 13.34 21.73
N SER A 91 -4.36 13.36 20.86
CA SER A 91 -5.64 12.72 21.10
C SER A 91 -5.56 11.21 21.37
N VAL A 92 -4.63 10.50 20.73
CA VAL A 92 -4.40 9.07 20.99
C VAL A 92 -3.60 8.82 22.28
N LYS A 93 -2.64 9.69 22.61
CA LYS A 93 -1.73 9.49 23.76
C LYS A 93 -2.30 10.04 25.08
N THR A 94 -3.20 11.01 25.02
CA THR A 94 -3.72 11.73 26.20
C THR A 94 -5.22 11.65 26.36
N GLY A 95 -5.94 11.35 25.29
CA GLY A 95 -7.40 11.19 25.29
C GLY A 95 -7.82 9.78 24.90
N ASP A 96 -9.13 9.63 24.72
CA ASP A 96 -9.78 8.35 24.40
C ASP A 96 -10.12 8.25 22.91
N LEU A 97 -9.27 8.78 22.01
CA LEU A 97 -9.56 8.71 20.58
C LEU A 97 -9.50 7.27 20.08
N ASP A 98 -10.67 6.68 19.80
CA ASP A 98 -10.79 5.41 19.11
C ASP A 98 -10.69 5.61 17.58
N LEU A 99 -9.54 5.23 17.03
CA LEU A 99 -9.27 5.29 15.58
C LEU A 99 -10.25 4.43 14.77
N LYS A 100 -10.69 3.30 15.33
CA LYS A 100 -11.61 2.37 14.68
C LYS A 100 -13.01 2.96 14.66
N GLU A 101 -13.45 3.57 15.75
CA GLU A 101 -14.72 4.30 15.79
C GLU A 101 -14.72 5.46 14.79
N ARG A 102 -13.69 6.30 14.81
CA ARG A 102 -13.53 7.38 13.84
C ARG A 102 -13.52 6.91 12.39
N PHE A 103 -12.92 5.76 12.10
CA PHE A 103 -12.96 5.16 10.77
C PHE A 103 -14.38 4.72 10.38
N ARG A 104 -15.14 4.11 11.32
CA ARG A 104 -16.54 3.72 11.08
C ARG A 104 -17.46 4.91 10.81
N GLU A 105 -17.22 6.05 11.44
CA GLU A 105 -18.00 7.27 11.20
C GLU A 105 -17.84 7.82 9.78
N ILE A 106 -16.70 7.54 9.13
CA ILE A 106 -16.42 7.97 7.75
C ILE A 106 -17.12 7.04 6.75
N ILE A 107 -17.21 5.76 7.07
CA ILE A 107 -17.94 4.77 6.26
C ILE A 107 -19.43 5.16 6.29
N PRO A 108 -20.03 5.59 5.16
CA PRO A 108 -21.46 5.79 5.09
C PRO A 108 -22.21 4.57 5.60
N ALA A 109 -23.27 4.76 6.39
CA ALA A 109 -24.08 3.69 6.98
C ALA A 109 -24.64 2.67 5.95
N ALA A 110 -24.62 3.00 4.66
CA ALA A 110 -25.05 2.14 3.55
C ALA A 110 -23.95 1.18 3.01
N GLU A 111 -22.72 1.21 3.52
CA GLU A 111 -21.57 0.46 2.96
C GLU A 111 -21.31 -0.92 3.59
N SER A 112 -22.16 -1.38 4.52
CA SER A 112 -22.05 -2.78 5.00
C SER A 112 -22.26 -3.81 3.87
N GLU A 113 -22.84 -3.38 2.74
CA GLU A 113 -23.09 -4.16 1.53
C GLU A 113 -22.54 -3.49 0.25
N LEU A 114 -21.34 -2.88 0.29
CA LEU A 114 -20.72 -2.43 -0.97
C LEU A 114 -20.67 -3.61 -1.96
N PRO A 115 -21.29 -3.51 -3.16
CA PRO A 115 -21.19 -4.54 -4.17
C PRO A 115 -19.73 -4.87 -4.45
N ILE A 116 -19.43 -6.14 -4.79
CA ILE A 116 -18.05 -6.62 -5.04
C ILE A 116 -17.29 -5.70 -6.00
N LEU A 117 -17.99 -5.16 -7.01
CA LEU A 117 -17.45 -4.21 -7.98
C LEU A 117 -16.97 -2.89 -7.33
N ALA A 118 -17.73 -2.34 -6.38
CA ALA A 118 -17.38 -1.11 -5.68
C ALA A 118 -16.17 -1.30 -4.75
N LYS A 119 -16.08 -2.45 -4.07
CA LYS A 119 -14.88 -2.81 -3.27
C LYS A 119 -13.63 -2.97 -4.13
N SER A 120 -13.79 -3.49 -5.35
CA SER A 120 -12.67 -3.69 -6.27
C SER A 120 -12.13 -2.36 -6.77
N PHE A 121 -13.00 -1.43 -7.17
CA PHE A 121 -12.61 -0.07 -7.56
C PHE A 121 -11.99 0.70 -6.38
N LEU A 122 -12.57 0.61 -5.18
CA LEU A 122 -11.98 1.22 -3.98
C LEU A 122 -10.58 0.65 -3.69
N SER A 123 -10.39 -0.67 -3.84
CA SER A 123 -9.08 -1.31 -3.65
C SER A 123 -8.05 -0.79 -4.63
N GLU A 124 -8.42 -0.66 -5.92
CA GLU A 124 -7.55 -0.15 -6.97
C GLU A 124 -7.15 1.31 -6.70
N SER A 125 -8.12 2.20 -6.46
CA SER A 125 -7.83 3.61 -6.15
C SER A 125 -7.00 3.74 -4.87
N PHE A 126 -7.32 2.99 -3.81
CA PHE A 126 -6.54 2.99 -2.57
C PHE A 126 -5.07 2.60 -2.80
N LEU A 127 -4.81 1.47 -3.46
CA LEU A 127 -3.46 0.97 -3.71
C LEU A 127 -2.68 1.92 -4.62
N SER A 128 -3.33 2.45 -5.66
CA SER A 128 -2.72 3.43 -6.57
C SER A 128 -2.23 4.65 -5.80
N GLU A 129 -3.09 5.27 -4.99
CA GLU A 129 -2.71 6.45 -4.21
C GLU A 129 -1.70 6.14 -3.11
N PHE A 130 -1.82 4.97 -2.47
CA PHE A 130 -0.89 4.52 -1.45
C PHE A 130 0.54 4.47 -1.97
N PHE A 131 0.74 3.90 -3.16
CA PHE A 131 2.05 3.71 -3.77
C PHE A 131 2.56 4.92 -4.54
N THR A 132 1.73 5.55 -5.38
CA THR A 132 2.13 6.69 -6.23
C THR A 132 2.18 8.00 -5.46
N GLY A 133 1.35 8.13 -4.43
CA GLY A 133 1.09 9.39 -3.72
C GLY A 133 0.47 10.47 -4.61
N GLU A 134 -0.07 10.11 -5.77
CA GLU A 134 -0.81 11.00 -6.66
C GLU A 134 -2.29 10.88 -6.34
N ARG A 135 -2.98 12.02 -6.22
CA ARG A 135 -4.41 12.02 -5.93
C ARG A 135 -5.20 11.64 -7.19
N GLY A 136 -6.10 10.67 -7.06
CA GLY A 136 -7.02 10.27 -8.12
C GLY A 136 -8.12 11.30 -8.43
N PRO A 137 -9.03 10.97 -9.37
CA PRO A 137 -10.16 11.81 -9.73
C PRO A 137 -11.10 12.14 -8.56
N ASP A 138 -11.74 13.31 -8.61
CA ASP A 138 -12.68 13.79 -7.58
C ASP A 138 -13.94 12.93 -7.39
N HIS A 139 -14.23 12.05 -8.35
CA HIS A 139 -15.40 11.17 -8.32
C HIS A 139 -15.09 9.75 -7.84
N ASP A 140 -13.83 9.44 -7.51
CA ASP A 140 -13.47 8.12 -7.01
C ASP A 140 -14.08 7.88 -5.61
N PRO A 141 -14.61 6.69 -5.30
CA PRO A 141 -15.11 6.33 -3.97
C PRO A 141 -14.07 6.53 -2.86
N VAL A 142 -12.78 6.40 -3.19
CA VAL A 142 -11.68 6.63 -2.24
C VAL A 142 -11.70 8.05 -1.65
N ARG A 143 -12.31 9.02 -2.34
CA ARG A 143 -12.43 10.41 -1.89
C ARG A 143 -13.23 10.54 -0.58
N ALA A 144 -14.11 9.59 -0.27
CA ALA A 144 -14.81 9.55 1.03
C ALA A 144 -13.82 9.47 2.22
N PHE A 145 -12.60 8.98 1.97
CA PHE A 145 -11.56 8.77 2.96
C PHE A 145 -10.49 9.88 2.96
N ASP A 146 -10.71 11.01 2.29
CA ASP A 146 -9.73 12.11 2.21
C ASP A 146 -9.29 12.62 3.57
N ALA A 147 -10.18 12.60 4.56
CA ALA A 147 -9.90 12.97 5.95
C ALA A 147 -8.88 12.04 6.66
N LEU A 148 -8.59 10.87 6.09
CA LEU A 148 -7.63 9.87 6.59
C LEU A 148 -6.26 9.97 5.93
N THR A 149 -6.12 10.91 5.01
CA THR A 149 -4.90 11.16 4.25
C THR A 149 -4.31 12.52 4.61
N GLU A 150 -3.06 12.72 4.22
CA GLU A 150 -2.41 14.02 4.24
C GLU A 150 -2.02 14.46 2.83
N SER A 151 -2.00 15.77 2.59
CA SER A 151 -1.52 16.35 1.34
C SER A 151 -0.21 17.11 1.56
N PRO A 152 0.96 16.48 1.35
CA PRO A 152 2.25 17.14 1.59
C PRO A 152 2.47 18.33 0.63
N LYS A 153 1.97 18.21 -0.60
CA LYS A 153 1.97 19.25 -1.65
C LYS A 153 0.64 19.18 -2.41
N ARG A 154 0.33 20.23 -3.19
CA ARG A 154 -0.86 20.25 -4.05
C ARG A 154 -0.82 19.05 -5.02
N GLY A 155 -1.92 18.30 -5.08
CA GLY A 155 -2.04 17.10 -5.94
C GLY A 155 -1.34 15.85 -5.39
N GLN A 156 -0.62 15.95 -4.27
CA GLN A 156 -0.02 14.80 -3.61
C GLN A 156 -0.87 14.34 -2.44
N ILE A 157 -0.90 13.04 -2.23
CA ILE A 157 -1.60 12.38 -1.13
C ILE A 157 -0.67 11.38 -0.45
N ARG A 158 -0.84 11.21 0.85
CA ARG A 158 -0.19 10.16 1.62
C ARG A 158 -1.18 9.60 2.62
N TRP A 159 -1.27 8.28 2.68
CA TRP A 159 -2.10 7.61 3.66
C TRP A 159 -1.41 7.56 5.03
N ILE A 160 -2.15 7.92 6.08
CA ILE A 160 -1.67 7.82 7.46
C ILE A 160 -1.76 6.36 7.89
N LEU A 161 -0.65 5.74 8.30
CA LEU A 161 -0.57 4.29 8.52
C LEU A 161 -1.58 3.79 9.56
N ALA A 162 -1.87 4.59 10.59
CA ALA A 162 -2.91 4.29 11.58
C ALA A 162 -4.28 3.98 10.96
N TYR A 163 -4.62 4.62 9.83
CA TYR A 163 -5.86 4.38 9.09
C TYR A 163 -5.71 3.39 7.94
N VAL A 164 -4.49 3.17 7.44
CA VAL A 164 -4.20 2.12 6.44
C VAL A 164 -4.60 0.75 6.97
N GLY A 165 -4.34 0.48 8.26
CA GLY A 165 -4.77 -0.77 8.90
C GLY A 165 -6.29 -0.94 8.87
N GLN A 166 -7.05 0.12 9.19
CA GLN A 166 -8.51 0.11 9.15
C GLN A 166 -9.04 -0.06 7.72
N MET A 167 -8.42 0.60 6.74
CA MET A 167 -8.75 0.43 5.32
C MET A 167 -8.52 -1.01 4.86
N CYS A 168 -7.38 -1.61 5.22
CA CYS A 168 -7.10 -3.02 4.91
C CYS A 168 -8.17 -3.95 5.51
N CYS A 169 -8.56 -3.73 6.77
CA CYS A 169 -9.64 -4.49 7.41
C CYS A 169 -10.98 -4.32 6.68
N HIS A 170 -11.32 -3.10 6.26
CA HIS A 170 -12.54 -2.79 5.51
C HIS A 170 -12.59 -3.48 4.14
N LEU A 171 -11.44 -3.55 3.45
CA LEU A 171 -11.28 -4.24 2.17
C LEU A 171 -11.19 -5.78 2.32
N GLY A 172 -11.17 -6.30 3.54
CA GLY A 172 -11.11 -7.73 3.84
C GLY A 172 -9.69 -8.28 4.02
N TRP A 173 -8.66 -7.45 3.95
CA TRP A 173 -7.24 -7.81 4.11
C TRP A 173 -6.84 -7.81 5.59
N LYS A 174 -7.61 -8.53 6.41
CA LYS A 174 -7.53 -8.50 7.89
C LYS A 174 -6.12 -8.76 8.41
N GLN A 175 -5.40 -9.70 7.81
CA GLN A 175 -4.04 -10.05 8.23
C GLN A 175 -3.05 -8.89 8.05
N VAL A 176 -3.17 -8.15 6.94
CA VAL A 176 -2.36 -6.95 6.67
C VAL A 176 -2.72 -5.83 7.65
N GLY A 177 -4.03 -5.65 7.90
CA GLY A 177 -4.52 -4.70 8.90
C GLY A 177 -3.94 -4.96 10.29
N ALA A 178 -3.96 -6.22 10.74
CA ALA A 178 -3.39 -6.62 12.03
C ALA A 178 -1.89 -6.33 12.13
N TRP A 179 -1.10 -6.62 11.09
CA TRP A 179 0.33 -6.29 11.09
C TRP A 179 0.62 -4.79 11.17
N ILE A 180 -0.21 -3.97 10.51
CA ILE A 180 -0.09 -2.50 10.61
C ILE A 180 -0.38 -2.03 12.04
N GLU A 181 -1.40 -2.59 12.70
CA GLU A 181 -1.76 -2.26 14.08
C GLU A 181 -0.67 -2.65 15.09
N GLU A 182 0.16 -3.65 14.79
CA GLU A 182 1.27 -4.06 15.66
C GLU A 182 2.48 -3.10 15.60
N LEU A 183 2.62 -2.26 14.57
CA LEU A 183 3.81 -1.39 14.34
C LEU A 183 4.21 -0.53 15.56
N PRO A 184 3.30 0.17 16.26
CA PRO A 184 3.66 0.94 17.45
C PRO A 184 4.32 0.09 18.53
N SER A 185 3.86 -1.16 18.73
CA SER A 185 4.40 -2.06 19.75
C SER A 185 5.83 -2.52 19.43
N TRP A 186 6.14 -2.75 18.16
CA TRP A 186 7.49 -3.13 17.71
C TRP A 186 8.47 -1.97 17.83
N SER A 187 8.02 -0.74 17.61
CA SER A 187 8.87 0.46 17.74
C SER A 187 9.39 0.69 19.17
N GLY A 188 8.67 0.21 20.18
CA GLY A 188 9.10 0.28 21.58
C GLY A 188 10.23 -0.70 21.92
N LYS A 189 10.50 -1.69 21.06
CA LYS A 189 11.56 -2.68 21.23
C LYS A 189 12.82 -2.22 20.50
N VAL A 190 13.55 -1.34 21.16
CA VAL A 190 14.81 -0.74 20.68
C VAL A 190 15.74 -1.85 20.16
N GLU A 191 16.35 -1.61 19.00
CA GLU A 191 17.34 -2.50 18.32
C GLU A 191 16.81 -3.86 17.81
N SER A 192 15.51 -4.14 17.91
CA SER A 192 14.95 -5.41 17.40
C SER A 192 14.93 -5.52 15.86
N GLY A 193 14.75 -4.39 15.16
CA GLY A 193 14.55 -4.35 13.70
C GLY A 193 13.21 -4.91 13.22
N GLN A 194 12.36 -5.39 14.14
CA GLN A 194 11.08 -6.02 13.84
C GLN A 194 10.06 -5.03 13.26
N ASP A 195 10.18 -3.76 13.62
CA ASP A 195 9.40 -2.69 13.03
C ASP A 195 9.67 -2.55 11.52
N TRP A 196 10.94 -2.55 11.14
CA TRP A 196 11.35 -2.47 9.74
C TRP A 196 10.92 -3.72 8.94
N GLU A 197 11.10 -4.91 9.52
CA GLU A 197 10.61 -6.16 8.93
C GLU A 197 9.09 -6.12 8.69
N THR A 198 8.33 -5.59 9.66
CA THR A 198 6.87 -5.46 9.55
C THR A 198 6.47 -4.44 8.48
N VAL A 199 7.15 -3.30 8.39
CA VAL A 199 6.93 -2.28 7.33
C VAL A 199 7.10 -2.90 5.94
N LEU A 200 8.15 -3.70 5.74
CA LEU A 200 8.41 -4.38 4.48
C LEU A 200 7.41 -5.48 4.18
N LEU A 201 6.99 -6.24 5.19
CA LEU A 201 5.98 -7.28 5.03
C LEU A 201 4.63 -6.67 4.59
N VAL A 202 4.24 -5.55 5.20
CA VAL A 202 3.05 -4.78 4.80
C VAL A 202 3.19 -4.30 3.36
N ALA A 203 4.34 -3.71 3.00
CA ALA A 203 4.59 -3.27 1.62
C ALA A 203 4.49 -4.43 0.62
N LEU A 204 5.10 -5.58 0.92
CA LEU A 204 5.03 -6.78 0.10
C LEU A 204 3.59 -7.24 -0.12
N CYS A 205 2.79 -7.31 0.94
CA CYS A 205 1.39 -7.73 0.83
C CYS A 205 0.58 -6.77 -0.03
N LEU A 206 0.72 -5.46 0.20
CA LEU A 206 0.02 -4.45 -0.58
C LEU A 206 0.47 -4.46 -2.06
N ARG A 207 1.75 -4.73 -2.35
CA ARG A 207 2.24 -4.91 -3.73
C ARG A 207 1.64 -6.17 -4.38
N CYS A 208 1.46 -7.23 -3.62
CA CYS A 208 0.78 -8.43 -4.11
C CYS A 208 -0.71 -8.17 -4.41
N TYR A 209 -1.39 -7.36 -3.58
CA TYR A 209 -2.75 -6.89 -3.88
C TYR A 209 -2.79 -5.95 -5.08
N GLU A 210 -1.83 -5.05 -5.22
CA GLU A 210 -1.74 -4.13 -6.37
C GLU A 210 -1.60 -4.90 -7.70
N ALA A 211 -0.82 -5.98 -7.72
CA ALA A 211 -0.65 -6.83 -8.90
C ALA A 211 -1.96 -7.44 -9.44
N LYS A 212 -3.03 -7.48 -8.64
CA LYS A 212 -4.38 -7.89 -9.08
C LYS A 212 -5.07 -6.83 -9.95
N TYR A 213 -4.75 -5.55 -9.74
CA TYR A 213 -5.45 -4.42 -10.34
C TYR A 213 -4.60 -3.68 -11.40
N SER A 214 -3.30 -3.59 -11.19
CA SER A 214 -2.37 -2.87 -12.06
C SER A 214 -1.14 -3.72 -12.43
N GLU A 215 -0.19 -3.12 -13.16
CA GLU A 215 1.06 -3.80 -13.50
C GLU A 215 1.86 -4.10 -12.23
N PRO A 216 2.34 -5.35 -12.06
CA PRO A 216 3.07 -5.74 -10.87
C PRO A 216 4.39 -4.99 -10.74
N HIS A 217 4.73 -4.61 -9.51
CA HIS A 217 6.05 -4.03 -9.23
C HIS A 217 7.17 -5.02 -9.63
N GLU A 218 8.23 -4.51 -10.27
CA GLU A 218 9.30 -5.32 -10.86
C GLU A 218 9.94 -6.32 -9.88
N LEU A 219 10.06 -5.93 -8.61
CA LEU A 219 10.64 -6.76 -7.56
C LEU A 219 9.81 -8.00 -7.22
N LEU A 220 8.51 -8.04 -7.55
CA LEU A 220 7.72 -9.27 -7.44
C LEU A 220 8.21 -10.36 -8.40
N GLY A 221 8.96 -9.98 -9.44
CA GLY A 221 9.54 -10.91 -10.42
C GLY A 221 8.52 -11.46 -11.43
N LEU A 222 7.34 -10.88 -11.51
CA LEU A 222 6.32 -11.21 -12.51
C LEU A 222 6.70 -10.56 -13.85
N ALA A 223 6.63 -11.34 -14.93
CA ALA A 223 6.90 -10.81 -16.27
C ALA A 223 5.89 -9.70 -16.62
N LYS A 224 6.31 -8.70 -17.39
CA LYS A 224 5.39 -7.68 -17.93
C LYS A 224 4.30 -8.38 -18.75
N GLY A 225 3.04 -8.04 -18.48
CA GLY A 225 1.90 -8.72 -19.10
C GLY A 225 1.63 -10.14 -18.60
N ALA A 226 2.23 -10.56 -17.48
CA ALA A 226 1.81 -11.78 -16.79
C ALA A 226 0.32 -11.73 -16.44
N LEU A 227 -0.32 -12.90 -16.37
CA LEU A 227 -1.71 -12.96 -15.92
C LEU A 227 -1.84 -12.40 -14.51
N ARG A 228 -2.78 -11.48 -14.31
CA ARG A 228 -3.02 -10.88 -13.00
C ARG A 228 -3.51 -11.95 -12.02
N PRO A 229 -3.04 -11.95 -10.76
CA PRO A 229 -3.57 -12.84 -9.74
C PRO A 229 -5.07 -12.64 -9.55
N ALA A 230 -5.85 -13.71 -9.65
CA ALA A 230 -7.25 -13.73 -9.27
C ALA A 230 -7.39 -13.70 -7.73
N ALA A 231 -6.46 -14.35 -7.04
CA ALA A 231 -6.40 -14.43 -5.58
C ALA A 231 -5.04 -13.98 -5.02
N VAL A 232 -5.11 -13.39 -3.82
CA VAL A 232 -3.94 -13.06 -2.99
C VAL A 232 -4.14 -13.73 -1.65
N TYR A 233 -3.20 -14.57 -1.25
CA TYR A 233 -3.20 -15.24 0.05
C TYR A 233 -2.11 -14.61 0.92
N VAL A 234 -2.40 -14.41 2.21
CA VAL A 234 -1.46 -13.80 3.15
C VAL A 234 -1.49 -14.62 4.42
N GLU A 235 -0.43 -15.40 4.65
CA GLU A 235 -0.41 -16.43 5.67
C GLU A 235 0.76 -16.29 6.63
N LYS A 236 0.49 -16.50 7.91
CA LYS A 236 1.51 -16.78 8.93
C LYS A 236 1.83 -18.28 8.88
N VAL A 237 3.06 -18.63 8.54
CA VAL A 237 3.46 -20.05 8.48
C VAL A 237 3.62 -20.58 9.91
N PRO A 238 3.01 -21.73 10.25
CA PRO A 238 3.17 -22.35 11.55
C PRO A 238 4.64 -22.61 11.92
N GLN A 239 4.96 -22.59 13.20
CA GLN A 239 6.33 -22.69 13.69
C GLN A 239 7.00 -24.00 13.26
N GLU A 240 6.26 -25.10 13.31
CA GLU A 240 6.65 -26.45 12.88
C GLU A 240 6.98 -26.53 11.38
N ASN A 241 6.43 -25.62 10.57
CA ASN A 241 6.67 -25.54 9.13
C ASN A 241 7.60 -24.39 8.73
N SER A 242 8.18 -23.68 9.70
CA SER A 242 9.03 -22.51 9.47
C SER A 242 10.53 -22.82 9.55
N THR A 243 10.94 -24.08 9.50
CA THR A 243 12.36 -24.46 9.71
C THR A 243 13.30 -24.02 8.59
N ASN A 244 12.87 -24.13 7.33
CA ASN A 244 13.58 -23.64 6.14
C ASN A 244 12.59 -23.40 4.99
N GLN A 245 13.06 -22.81 3.88
CA GLN A 245 12.21 -22.45 2.73
C GLN A 245 11.56 -23.66 2.05
N GLU A 246 12.24 -24.80 1.98
CA GLU A 246 11.68 -26.00 1.34
C GLU A 246 10.49 -26.54 2.14
N VAL A 247 10.59 -26.52 3.48
CA VAL A 247 9.50 -26.92 4.38
C VAL A 247 8.33 -25.94 4.32
N ILE A 248 8.60 -24.63 4.29
CA ILE A 248 7.57 -23.60 4.12
C ILE A 248 6.80 -23.82 2.80
N LEU A 249 7.53 -24.09 1.71
CA LEU A 249 6.92 -24.31 0.40
C LEU A 249 6.17 -25.64 0.30
N ALA A 250 6.69 -26.70 0.93
CA ALA A 250 5.99 -27.98 0.99
C ALA A 250 4.66 -27.83 1.73
N TRP A 251 4.66 -27.09 2.85
CA TRP A 251 3.44 -26.75 3.58
C TRP A 251 2.46 -25.94 2.73
N TRP A 252 2.93 -24.91 2.03
CA TRP A 252 2.09 -24.09 1.15
C TRP A 252 1.49 -24.91 0.00
N LYS A 253 2.30 -25.77 -0.64
CA LYS A 253 1.83 -26.65 -1.72
C LYS A 253 0.80 -27.69 -1.26
N GLY A 254 0.75 -27.99 0.05
CA GLY A 254 -0.27 -28.85 0.64
C GLY A 254 -1.61 -28.14 0.89
N GLN A 255 -1.69 -26.81 0.71
CA GLN A 255 -2.93 -26.07 0.92
C GLN A 255 -3.93 -26.33 -0.22
N PRO A 256 -5.24 -26.41 0.07
CA PRO A 256 -6.26 -26.60 -0.96
C PRO A 256 -6.50 -25.27 -1.71
N ILE A 257 -5.77 -25.06 -2.81
CA ILE A 257 -5.92 -23.88 -3.67
C ILE A 257 -6.71 -24.24 -4.94
N ASP A 258 -7.84 -23.59 -5.13
CA ASP A 258 -8.73 -23.78 -6.29
C ASP A 258 -8.69 -22.62 -7.30
N THR A 259 -8.10 -21.48 -6.89
CA THR A 259 -8.13 -20.24 -7.65
C THR A 259 -6.76 -19.91 -8.23
N TYR A 260 -6.70 -19.74 -9.54
CA TYR A 260 -5.49 -19.41 -10.30
C TYR A 260 -5.76 -18.29 -11.32
N PRO A 261 -4.77 -17.46 -11.68
CA PRO A 261 -3.47 -17.34 -11.04
C PRO A 261 -3.59 -16.84 -9.60
N TYR A 262 -2.64 -17.19 -8.73
CA TYR A 262 -2.57 -16.64 -7.38
C TYR A 262 -1.19 -16.11 -7.05
N ILE A 263 -1.13 -15.21 -6.07
CA ILE A 263 0.08 -14.89 -5.33
C ILE A 263 -0.15 -15.13 -3.84
N ALA A 264 0.80 -15.76 -3.16
CA ALA A 264 0.73 -16.04 -1.73
C ALA A 264 1.93 -15.41 -1.04
N VAL A 265 1.70 -14.67 0.04
CA VAL A 265 2.75 -14.14 0.92
C VAL A 265 2.80 -14.99 2.18
N LEU A 266 3.97 -15.54 2.46
CA LEU A 266 4.22 -16.49 3.54
C LEU A 266 5.18 -15.86 4.55
N SER A 267 4.69 -15.56 5.75
CA SER A 267 5.49 -14.98 6.83
C SER A 267 5.78 -16.05 7.89
N PRO A 268 7.02 -16.59 7.96
CA PRO A 268 7.38 -17.56 8.98
C PRO A 268 7.36 -16.94 10.38
N THR A 269 6.79 -17.66 11.33
CA THR A 269 6.65 -17.20 12.73
C THR A 269 7.80 -17.61 13.64
N PHE A 270 8.74 -18.42 13.13
CA PHE A 270 9.81 -18.99 13.92
C PHE A 270 11.03 -18.06 13.96
N SER A 271 11.42 -17.62 15.16
CA SER A 271 12.57 -16.71 15.36
C SER A 271 13.91 -17.27 14.88
N LYS A 272 14.03 -18.59 14.74
CA LYS A 272 15.23 -19.25 14.18
C LYS A 272 15.14 -19.54 12.68
N THR A 273 14.08 -19.11 11.97
CA THR A 273 14.10 -19.10 10.51
C THR A 273 15.14 -18.06 10.09
N GLU A 274 16.37 -18.52 9.85
CA GLU A 274 17.50 -17.60 9.68
C GLU A 274 17.56 -16.99 8.29
N ILE A 275 16.81 -17.52 7.33
CA ILE A 275 17.13 -17.34 5.92
C ILE A 275 16.25 -16.28 5.24
N VAL A 276 14.96 -16.23 5.55
CA VAL A 276 14.00 -15.27 4.99
C VAL A 276 13.02 -14.79 6.06
N ASP A 277 12.66 -13.51 5.98
CA ASP A 277 11.64 -12.89 6.85
C ASP A 277 10.23 -13.01 6.25
N ALA A 278 10.15 -13.12 4.93
CA ALA A 278 8.96 -13.59 4.23
C ALA A 278 9.32 -14.20 2.87
N MET A 279 8.40 -14.97 2.33
CA MET A 279 8.44 -15.49 0.97
C MET A 279 7.18 -15.09 0.23
N TRP A 280 7.25 -15.04 -1.09
CA TRP A 280 6.04 -15.06 -1.90
C TRP A 280 6.14 -16.06 -3.03
N VAL A 281 4.97 -16.62 -3.36
CA VAL A 281 4.78 -17.68 -4.33
C VAL A 281 3.74 -17.21 -5.33
N TYR A 282 4.09 -17.17 -6.60
CA TYR A 282 3.13 -16.96 -7.68
C TYR A 282 2.99 -18.23 -8.51
N GLN A 283 1.76 -18.60 -8.83
CA GLN A 283 1.47 -19.74 -9.69
C GLN A 283 0.35 -19.41 -10.66
N LYS A 284 0.62 -19.65 -11.95
CA LYS A 284 -0.27 -19.27 -13.06
C LYS A 284 -1.49 -20.17 -13.15
N ASP A 285 -1.29 -21.47 -12.99
CA ASP A 285 -2.30 -22.53 -13.06
C ASP A 285 -1.78 -23.75 -12.28
N ALA A 286 -2.64 -24.76 -12.08
CA ALA A 286 -2.33 -25.92 -11.26
C ALA A 286 -1.12 -26.75 -11.74
N THR A 287 -0.75 -26.68 -13.02
CA THR A 287 0.33 -27.48 -13.61
C THR A 287 1.62 -26.67 -13.82
N ALA A 288 1.54 -25.35 -13.82
CA ALA A 288 2.68 -24.46 -13.97
C ALA A 288 3.61 -24.50 -12.76
N SER A 289 4.92 -24.38 -13.04
CA SER A 289 5.94 -24.18 -12.00
C SER A 289 5.69 -22.89 -11.22
N CYS A 290 5.88 -22.93 -9.91
CA CYS A 290 5.75 -21.73 -9.08
C CYS A 290 6.97 -20.81 -9.27
N LEU A 291 6.71 -19.50 -9.41
CA LEU A 291 7.71 -18.48 -9.16
C LEU A 291 7.82 -18.29 -7.65
N VAL A 292 9.02 -18.48 -7.10
CA VAL A 292 9.27 -18.28 -5.67
C VAL A 292 10.35 -17.24 -5.46
N ARG A 293 10.11 -16.37 -4.48
CA ARG A 293 11.03 -15.33 -4.05
C ARG A 293 11.03 -15.23 -2.53
N GLY A 294 12.14 -14.75 -1.98
CA GLY A 294 12.29 -14.47 -0.55
C GLY A 294 12.69 -13.02 -0.32
N MET A 295 12.35 -12.49 0.85
CA MET A 295 12.90 -11.23 1.36
C MET A 295 13.61 -11.45 2.68
N GLN A 296 14.66 -10.69 2.93
CA GLN A 296 15.33 -10.59 4.23
C GLN A 296 15.71 -9.13 4.50
N ALA A 297 15.42 -8.68 5.70
CA ALA A 297 15.55 -7.32 6.21
C ALA A 297 16.27 -7.26 7.56
N LYS A 298 16.61 -8.41 8.17
CA LYS A 298 17.38 -8.49 9.42
C LYS A 298 18.58 -7.57 9.41
N LEU A 299 18.56 -6.63 10.34
CA LEU A 299 19.62 -5.65 10.56
C LEU A 299 20.79 -6.31 11.32
N GLY A 300 22.04 -5.99 10.94
CA GLY A 300 23.23 -6.45 11.67
C GLY A 300 23.96 -7.68 11.11
N SER A 301 23.47 -8.30 10.04
CA SER A 301 24.22 -9.30 9.27
C SER A 301 24.64 -8.73 7.92
N ALA A 302 25.92 -8.85 7.57
CA ALA A 302 26.41 -8.38 6.28
C ALA A 302 25.89 -9.19 5.13
N TYR A 303 25.92 -10.51 5.29
CA TYR A 303 25.55 -11.48 4.27
C TYR A 303 24.47 -12.40 4.82
N PRO A 304 23.59 -12.91 3.95
CA PRO A 304 22.70 -14.00 4.34
C PRO A 304 23.56 -15.20 4.78
N LYS A 305 23.12 -15.92 5.81
CA LYS A 305 23.85 -17.08 6.33
C LYS A 305 23.84 -18.28 5.38
N GLN A 306 22.88 -18.33 4.45
CA GLN A 306 22.67 -19.44 3.53
C GLN A 306 22.28 -18.90 2.14
N ASP A 307 22.61 -19.67 1.10
CA ASP A 307 22.20 -19.40 -0.26
C ASP A 307 20.69 -19.63 -0.42
N MET A 308 20.05 -18.90 -1.34
CA MET A 308 18.68 -19.23 -1.71
C MET A 308 18.63 -20.58 -2.44
N PRO A 309 17.58 -21.40 -2.34
CA PRO A 309 17.45 -22.63 -3.12
C PRO A 309 17.46 -22.38 -4.64
N LEU A 310 17.76 -23.43 -5.42
CA LEU A 310 17.71 -23.36 -6.89
C LEU A 310 16.30 -22.95 -7.37
N GLY A 311 16.23 -22.08 -8.37
CA GLY A 311 14.98 -21.54 -8.89
C GLY A 311 14.37 -20.39 -8.07
N MET A 312 14.97 -20.02 -6.93
CA MET A 312 14.53 -18.90 -6.10
C MET A 312 15.50 -17.72 -6.19
N LEU A 313 14.99 -16.52 -5.98
CA LEU A 313 15.79 -15.30 -5.80
C LEU A 313 15.40 -14.66 -4.47
N GLY A 314 16.39 -14.30 -3.68
CA GLY A 314 16.23 -13.60 -2.42
C GLY A 314 16.55 -12.12 -2.58
N LEU A 315 15.75 -11.26 -1.98
CA LEU A 315 15.94 -9.80 -1.97
C LEU A 315 16.37 -9.33 -0.59
N LEU A 316 17.40 -8.48 -0.54
CA LEU A 316 17.93 -7.94 0.71
C LEU A 316 17.53 -6.47 0.84
N PHE A 317 16.67 -6.20 1.83
CA PHE A 317 16.11 -4.89 2.14
C PHE A 317 16.84 -4.23 3.32
N ARG A 318 18.17 -4.10 3.22
CA ARG A 318 19.01 -3.63 4.35
C ARG A 318 20.09 -2.61 3.98
N GLY A 319 19.86 -1.81 2.95
CA GLY A 319 20.77 -0.73 2.57
C GLY A 319 21.97 -1.17 1.73
N GLN A 320 23.11 -0.50 1.92
CA GLN A 320 24.27 -0.62 1.03
C GLN A 320 24.86 -2.04 1.03
N ALA A 321 25.15 -2.55 -0.17
CA ALA A 321 25.88 -3.80 -0.33
C ALA A 321 27.29 -3.67 0.27
N PRO A 322 27.80 -4.69 0.97
CA PRO A 322 29.16 -4.67 1.49
C PRO A 322 30.20 -4.57 0.35
N ASP A 323 31.28 -3.82 0.57
CA ASP A 323 32.29 -3.47 -0.45
C ASP A 323 32.99 -4.69 -1.06
N THR A 324 33.11 -5.77 -0.28
CA THR A 324 33.52 -7.08 -0.77
C THR A 324 32.31 -7.76 -1.37
N THR A 325 32.10 -7.59 -2.67
CA THR A 325 31.21 -8.44 -3.46
C THR A 325 31.75 -9.88 -3.48
N ARG A 326 31.60 -10.61 -2.36
CA ARG A 326 31.30 -12.05 -2.46
C ARG A 326 30.21 -12.15 -3.51
N ASN A 327 30.41 -13.01 -4.51
CA ASN A 327 29.56 -13.15 -5.68
C ASN A 327 28.13 -13.57 -5.27
N LEU A 328 27.35 -12.65 -4.71
CA LEU A 328 26.02 -12.87 -4.15
C LEU A 328 25.01 -13.24 -5.23
N GLU A 329 25.30 -12.83 -6.47
CA GLU A 329 24.61 -13.33 -7.67
C GLU A 329 24.74 -14.85 -7.82
N ARG A 330 25.90 -15.45 -7.48
CA ARG A 330 26.06 -16.92 -7.43
C ARG A 330 25.26 -17.56 -6.31
N GLN A 331 25.00 -16.81 -5.24
CA GLN A 331 24.21 -17.24 -4.08
C GLN A 331 22.71 -16.94 -4.22
N ARG A 332 22.29 -16.40 -5.37
CA ARG A 332 20.89 -16.07 -5.70
C ARG A 332 20.28 -15.05 -4.73
N TRP A 333 21.09 -14.10 -4.27
CA TRP A 333 20.69 -12.96 -3.46
C TRP A 333 20.96 -11.65 -4.20
N LYS A 334 19.99 -10.72 -4.16
CA LYS A 334 20.12 -9.37 -4.71
C LYS A 334 20.04 -8.33 -3.59
N TYR A 335 21.07 -7.50 -3.47
CA TYR A 335 21.02 -6.28 -2.66
C TYR A 335 20.21 -5.23 -3.39
N LEU A 336 19.20 -4.70 -2.71
CA LEU A 336 18.40 -3.61 -3.27
C LEU A 336 19.06 -2.27 -2.93
N THR A 337 19.10 -1.40 -3.91
CA THR A 337 19.46 0.00 -3.72
C THR A 337 18.41 0.73 -2.88
N ALA A 338 18.79 1.85 -2.27
CA ALA A 338 17.83 2.69 -1.54
C ALA A 338 16.66 3.14 -2.43
N SER A 339 16.90 3.41 -3.72
CA SER A 339 15.88 3.77 -4.69
C SER A 339 14.89 2.63 -4.93
N GLU A 340 15.39 1.40 -5.12
CA GLU A 340 14.53 0.21 -5.29
C GLU A 340 13.68 -0.06 -4.04
N ILE A 341 14.25 0.09 -2.84
CA ILE A 341 13.51 -0.04 -1.57
C ILE A 341 12.42 1.04 -1.48
N GLN A 342 12.75 2.30 -1.73
CA GLN A 342 11.78 3.40 -1.71
C GLN A 342 10.68 3.23 -2.74
N SER A 343 11.02 2.78 -3.96
CA SER A 343 10.07 2.43 -5.00
C SER A 343 9.13 1.33 -4.50
N PHE A 344 9.67 0.26 -3.92
CA PHE A 344 8.88 -0.84 -3.39
C PHE A 344 7.89 -0.42 -2.30
N LEU A 345 8.36 0.39 -1.34
CA LEU A 345 7.53 0.94 -0.25
C LEU A 345 6.41 1.86 -0.76
N GLY A 346 6.69 2.65 -1.80
CA GLY A 346 5.80 3.70 -2.29
C GLY A 346 5.65 4.90 -1.35
N LYS A 347 4.93 5.93 -1.79
CA LYS A 347 4.92 7.24 -1.12
C LYS A 347 4.39 7.20 0.32
N SER A 348 3.45 6.31 0.63
CA SER A 348 2.86 6.21 1.97
C SER A 348 3.79 5.59 3.01
N LEU A 349 4.64 4.63 2.63
CA LEU A 349 5.59 4.00 3.55
C LEU A 349 7.00 4.59 3.51
N THR A 350 7.37 5.39 2.49
CA THR A 350 8.72 5.98 2.40
C THR A 350 9.17 6.74 3.64
N ALA A 351 8.25 7.35 4.41
CA ALA A 351 8.57 8.05 5.65
C ALA A 351 9.02 7.10 6.79
N ALA A 352 8.72 5.81 6.68
CA ALA A 352 9.18 4.76 7.59
C ALA A 352 10.53 4.16 7.17
N CYS A 353 11.09 4.57 6.02
CA CYS A 353 12.42 4.12 5.60
C CYS A 353 13.47 4.61 6.61
N PRO A 354 14.41 3.76 7.04
CA PRO A 354 15.52 4.18 7.88
C PRO A 354 16.29 5.34 7.24
N ALA A 355 16.56 6.39 8.02
CA ALA A 355 17.36 7.54 7.56
C ALA A 355 18.83 7.14 7.33
N HIS A 356 19.32 6.18 8.13
CA HIS A 356 20.63 5.60 8.03
C HIS A 356 20.52 4.08 8.12
N TRP A 357 21.25 3.40 7.26
CA TRP A 357 21.42 1.95 7.37
C TRP A 357 22.55 1.68 8.36
N PRO A 358 22.38 0.71 9.28
CA PRO A 358 23.45 0.38 10.21
C PRO A 358 24.70 -0.03 9.42
N ASN A 359 25.87 0.46 9.86
CA ASN A 359 27.14 0.01 9.31
C ASN A 359 27.24 -1.50 9.49
N VAL A 360 27.24 -2.18 8.37
CA VAL A 360 27.29 -3.61 8.29
C VAL A 360 28.69 -4.04 8.74
N LYS A 361 28.79 -4.72 9.89
CA LYS A 361 30.05 -5.38 10.29
C LYS A 361 30.27 -6.56 9.32
N PRO A 362 31.44 -6.64 8.64
CA PRO A 362 31.70 -7.62 7.59
C PRO A 362 31.59 -9.08 8.06
#